data_AF-A0A1Z8QFT3-F1
#
_entry.id   AF-A0A1Z8QFT3-F1
#
_cell.length_a   1.000
_cell.length_b   1.000
_cell.length_c   1.000
_cell.angle_alpha   90.00
_cell.angle_beta   90.00
_cell.angle_gamma   90.00
#
_symmetry.space_group_name_H-M   'P 1'
#
loop_
_entity.id
_entity.type
_entity.pdbx_description
1 polymer ?
#
loop_
_entity_poly.entity_id
_entity_poly.type
_entity_poly.pdbx_seq_one_letter_code
_entity_poly.pdbx_strand_id
1 'polypeptide(L)'
;MSDNTYLIDEIKKLKNWKWDREIADYFKISRQSITNWRMNKRVPKYLESLVGELKSELNDRPNFDITTLKGEPTMNEIIELARENGRLTEKLKQIESQPVKDDYNDFGTGIWHSTCKVHVKVEGPLKGLKLLKSIESVTGKKECAKYLGYSSSELEKIWDIGNYHGLKKHPVEKLVSNTSMVSFRTAENCIKHLCSLGFNIFTGKPIPLSFIISYIHKDGSTVNTMLSAQLTVHGTTATLIIKTRFGIEDG
;
A
#
# COMPACT_ATOMS: atom_id res chain seq x y z
N MET A 1 39.93 1.65 -16.83
CA MET A 1 38.95 0.85 -16.07
C MET A 1 38.53 1.68 -14.87
N SER A 2 37.38 2.35 -14.94
CA SER A 2 36.83 3.12 -13.82
C SER A 2 36.37 2.16 -12.72
N ASP A 3 36.80 2.39 -11.49
CA ASP A 3 36.52 1.52 -10.34
C ASP A 3 35.00 1.54 -10.06
N ASN A 4 34.30 0.42 -10.25
CA ASN A 4 32.84 0.32 -10.16
C ASN A 4 32.26 0.69 -8.78
N THR A 5 33.11 0.73 -7.75
CA THR A 5 32.79 1.28 -6.42
C THR A 5 32.37 2.75 -6.51
N TYR A 6 32.96 3.50 -7.45
CA TYR A 6 32.69 4.92 -7.68
C TYR A 6 31.23 5.21 -8.04
N LEU A 7 30.57 4.31 -8.79
CA LEU A 7 29.21 4.56 -9.28
C LEU A 7 28.17 4.59 -8.16
N ILE A 8 28.32 3.72 -7.16
CA ILE A 8 27.43 3.68 -6.00
C ILE A 8 27.59 4.97 -5.18
N ASP A 9 28.83 5.40 -4.97
CA ASP A 9 29.14 6.61 -4.21
C ASP A 9 28.76 7.90 -5.00
N GLU A 10 28.86 7.87 -6.33
CA GLU A 10 28.39 8.94 -7.23
C GLU A 10 26.86 9.09 -7.15
N ILE A 11 26.09 7.99 -7.18
CA ILE A 11 24.63 8.02 -7.01
C ILE A 11 24.27 8.62 -5.64
N LYS A 12 24.97 8.20 -4.58
CA LYS A 12 24.76 8.74 -3.23
C LYS A 12 24.99 10.25 -3.21
N LYS A 13 26.07 10.72 -3.84
CA LYS A 13 26.39 12.14 -3.94
C LYS A 13 25.32 12.91 -4.71
N LEU A 14 24.89 12.42 -5.88
CA LEU A 14 23.90 13.07 -6.74
C LEU A 14 22.51 13.15 -6.10
N LYS A 15 22.12 12.15 -5.30
CA LYS A 15 20.83 12.10 -4.60
C LYS A 15 20.88 12.58 -3.15
N ASN A 16 22.04 13.00 -2.67
CA ASN A 16 22.30 13.38 -1.28
C ASN A 16 21.93 12.27 -0.26
N TRP A 17 22.23 11.01 -0.62
CA TRP A 17 22.01 9.85 0.24
C TRP A 17 23.24 9.56 1.09
N LYS A 18 23.02 9.18 2.35
CA LYS A 18 24.08 8.87 3.32
C LYS A 18 24.39 7.38 3.36
N TRP A 19 23.40 6.53 3.13
CA TRP A 19 23.45 5.11 3.41
C TRP A 19 23.18 4.24 2.19
N ASP A 20 23.89 3.12 2.09
CA ASP A 20 23.69 2.13 1.02
C ASP A 20 22.29 1.48 1.08
N ARG A 21 21.63 1.56 2.25
CA ARG A 21 20.22 1.18 2.42
C ARG A 21 19.32 1.99 1.49
N GLU A 22 19.56 3.29 1.33
CA GLU A 22 18.71 4.17 0.53
C GLU A 22 18.76 3.78 -0.95
N ILE A 23 19.93 3.33 -1.42
CA ILE A 23 20.11 2.75 -2.75
C ILE A 23 19.35 1.42 -2.86
N ALA A 24 19.48 0.54 -1.85
CA ALA A 24 18.81 -0.76 -1.87
C ALA A 24 17.29 -0.62 -1.97
N ASP A 25 16.75 0.31 -1.19
CA ASP A 25 15.33 0.60 -1.12
C ASP A 25 14.83 1.22 -2.44
N TYR A 26 15.61 2.15 -3.02
CA TYR A 26 15.29 2.78 -4.31
C TYR A 26 15.24 1.77 -5.47
N PHE A 27 16.21 0.86 -5.55
CA PHE A 27 16.26 -0.17 -6.60
C PHE A 27 15.47 -1.43 -6.26
N LYS A 28 14.84 -1.50 -5.08
CA LYS A 28 14.12 -2.69 -4.58
C LYS A 28 14.97 -3.96 -4.62
N ILE A 29 16.23 -3.83 -4.24
CA ILE A 29 17.20 -4.93 -4.16
C ILE A 29 17.59 -5.19 -2.71
N SER A 30 18.17 -6.36 -2.45
CA SER A 30 18.70 -6.64 -1.12
C SER A 30 19.97 -5.81 -0.85
N ARG A 31 20.22 -5.45 0.41
CA ARG A 31 21.50 -4.82 0.80
C ARG A 31 22.69 -5.73 0.51
N GLN A 32 22.50 -7.05 0.61
CA GLN A 32 23.50 -8.04 0.25
C GLN A 32 23.90 -7.92 -1.24
N SER A 33 22.97 -7.56 -2.12
CA SER A 33 23.26 -7.32 -3.54
C SER A 33 24.23 -6.15 -3.73
N ILE A 34 24.06 -5.06 -2.99
CA ILE A 34 24.96 -3.89 -3.02
C ILE A 34 26.33 -4.26 -2.47
N THR A 35 26.38 -4.95 -1.33
CA THR A 35 27.64 -5.45 -0.76
C THR A 35 28.37 -6.36 -1.75
N ASN A 36 27.65 -7.28 -2.40
CA ASN A 36 28.21 -8.17 -3.41
C ASN A 36 28.73 -7.39 -4.63
N TRP A 37 28.08 -6.30 -5.05
CA TRP A 37 28.58 -5.47 -6.15
C TRP A 37 29.87 -4.74 -5.80
N ARG A 38 29.95 -4.19 -4.58
CA ARG A 38 31.19 -3.56 -4.06
C ARG A 38 32.32 -4.58 -3.95
N MET A 39 32.06 -5.75 -3.35
CA MET A 39 33.07 -6.80 -3.18
C MET A 39 33.58 -7.37 -4.50
N ASN A 40 32.69 -7.56 -5.48
CA ASN A 40 33.05 -8.11 -6.79
C ASN A 40 33.47 -7.05 -7.82
N LYS A 41 33.55 -5.77 -7.41
CA LYS A 41 33.82 -4.61 -8.28
C LYS A 41 33.01 -4.63 -9.59
N ARG A 42 31.75 -5.07 -9.51
CA ARG A 42 30.88 -5.24 -10.68
C ARG A 42 29.47 -4.77 -10.33
N VAL A 43 29.06 -3.68 -10.95
CA VAL A 43 27.70 -3.16 -10.86
C VAL A 43 26.91 -3.52 -12.13
N PRO A 44 25.58 -3.62 -12.06
CA PRO A 44 24.75 -3.77 -13.26
C PRO A 44 24.88 -2.57 -14.20
N LYS A 45 24.94 -2.84 -15.52
CA LYS A 45 25.08 -1.80 -16.56
C LYS A 45 24.01 -0.71 -16.53
N TYR A 46 22.79 -1.02 -16.06
CA TYR A 46 21.73 -0.01 -15.98
C TYR A 46 22.03 1.12 -15.00
N LEU A 47 22.90 0.89 -13.99
CA LEU A 47 23.32 1.95 -13.07
C LEU A 47 24.26 2.96 -13.74
N GLU A 48 25.01 2.56 -14.76
CA GLU A 48 25.86 3.47 -15.55
C GLU A 48 24.99 4.45 -16.36
N SER A 49 23.90 3.96 -16.96
CA SER A 49 22.91 4.80 -17.68
C SER A 49 22.27 5.81 -16.74
N LEU A 50 21.84 5.36 -15.55
CA LEU A 50 21.19 6.21 -14.57
C LEU A 50 22.11 7.33 -14.05
N VAL A 51 23.40 7.05 -13.83
CA VAL A 51 24.35 8.10 -13.45
C VAL A 51 24.46 9.17 -14.55
N GLY A 52 24.41 8.77 -15.81
CA GLY A 52 24.33 9.70 -16.94
C GLY A 52 23.09 10.58 -16.90
N GLU A 53 21.91 9.96 -16.72
CA GLU A 53 20.62 10.64 -16.63
C GLU A 53 20.56 11.63 -15.44
N LEU A 54 21.05 11.21 -14.28
CA LEU A 54 21.11 12.07 -13.09
C LEU A 54 22.08 13.24 -13.23
N LYS A 55 23.15 13.09 -14.01
CA LYS A 55 24.08 14.17 -14.32
C LYS A 55 23.47 15.16 -15.32
N SER A 56 22.73 14.69 -16.33
CA SER A 56 22.00 15.59 -17.24
C SER A 56 20.90 16.35 -16.51
N GLU A 57 20.15 15.71 -15.62
CA GLU A 57 19.13 16.39 -14.79
C GLU A 57 19.72 17.46 -13.85
N LEU A 58 21.00 17.34 -13.46
CA LEU A 58 21.68 18.37 -12.68
C LEU A 58 22.15 19.54 -13.56
N ASN A 59 22.55 19.26 -14.80
CA ASN A 59 23.03 20.27 -15.75
C ASN A 59 21.90 21.06 -16.42
N ASP A 60 20.70 20.48 -16.53
CA ASP A 60 19.49 21.15 -17.06
C ASP A 60 18.75 21.99 -16.00
N ARG A 61 19.23 22.04 -14.76
CA ARG A 61 18.73 22.99 -13.77
C ARG A 61 19.32 24.37 -14.09
N PRO A 62 18.49 25.43 -14.22
CA PRO A 62 19.01 26.77 -14.49
C PRO A 62 20.04 27.14 -13.43
N ASN A 63 21.23 27.52 -13.88
CA ASN A 63 22.35 27.92 -13.02
C ASN A 63 21.92 29.17 -12.26
N PHE A 64 21.52 29.02 -11.01
CA PHE A 64 20.98 30.10 -10.20
C PHE A 64 22.14 30.94 -9.68
N ASP A 65 22.43 32.06 -10.35
CA ASP A 65 23.45 33.02 -9.91
C ASP A 65 22.91 33.83 -8.72
N ILE A 66 23.37 33.45 -7.53
CA ILE A 66 22.99 34.00 -6.22
C ILE A 66 23.34 35.50 -6.09
N THR A 67 24.12 36.07 -7.01
CA THR A 67 24.50 37.49 -6.97
C THR A 67 23.39 38.47 -7.43
N THR A 68 22.28 37.97 -7.99
CA THR A 68 21.25 38.81 -8.64
C THR A 68 19.96 39.04 -7.86
N LEU A 69 19.90 38.68 -6.56
CA LEU A 69 18.71 38.94 -5.74
C LEU A 69 18.88 40.22 -4.89
N LYS A 70 18.72 41.37 -5.54
CA LYS A 70 18.29 42.60 -4.86
C LYS A 70 16.77 42.53 -4.68
N GLY A 71 16.33 42.14 -3.47
CA GLY A 71 14.91 42.11 -3.10
C GLY A 71 14.58 40.91 -2.25
N GLU A 72 14.90 40.99 -0.96
CA GLU A 72 14.67 39.95 0.05
C GLU A 72 13.16 39.71 0.30
N PRO A 73 12.76 38.44 0.45
CA PRO A 73 12.30 37.89 1.70
C PRO A 73 13.54 37.37 2.45
N THR A 74 13.83 37.96 3.61
CA THR A 74 15.08 37.74 4.35
C THR A 74 15.37 36.25 4.52
N MET A 75 16.63 35.85 4.36
CA MET A 75 17.18 34.51 4.61
C MET A 75 16.55 33.79 5.82
N ASN A 76 16.11 34.56 6.82
CA ASN A 76 15.35 34.09 7.98
C ASN A 76 14.03 33.37 7.62
N GLU A 77 13.23 33.84 6.67
CA GLU A 77 11.99 33.16 6.25
C GLU A 77 12.27 31.82 5.58
N ILE A 78 13.36 31.72 4.80
CA ILE A 78 13.78 30.46 4.19
C ILE A 78 14.26 29.48 5.27
N ILE A 79 14.97 29.97 6.29
CA ILE A 79 15.40 29.17 7.44
C ILE A 79 14.19 28.73 8.29
N GLU A 80 13.19 29.60 8.46
CA GLU A 80 11.95 29.28 9.18
C GLU A 80 11.14 28.21 8.43
N LEU A 81 10.93 28.38 7.12
CA LEU A 81 10.23 27.39 6.29
C LEU A 81 10.97 26.05 6.23
N ALA A 82 12.31 26.06 6.20
CA ALA A 82 13.11 24.83 6.24
C ALA A 82 13.00 24.13 7.61
N ARG A 83 12.95 24.89 8.71
CA ARG A 83 12.70 24.35 10.06
C ARG A 83 11.28 23.82 10.21
N GLU A 84 10.29 24.53 9.70
CA GLU A 84 8.88 24.12 9.68
C GLU A 84 8.74 22.79 8.92
N ASN A 85 9.33 22.69 7.72
CA ASN A 85 9.35 21.46 6.93
C ASN A 85 10.08 20.32 7.63
N GLY A 86 11.22 20.60 8.26
CA GLY A 86 11.94 19.61 9.08
C GLY A 86 11.06 19.09 10.22
N ARG A 87 10.37 20.00 10.93
CA ARG A 87 9.48 19.66 12.05
C ARG A 87 8.24 18.89 11.59
N LEU A 88 7.67 19.22 10.43
CA LEU A 88 6.55 18.51 9.82
C LEU A 88 6.97 17.11 9.36
N THR A 89 8.17 16.97 8.80
CA THR A 89 8.74 15.67 8.40
C THR A 89 9.00 14.78 9.62
N GLU A 90 9.51 15.36 10.71
CA GLU A 90 9.71 14.66 11.98
C GLU A 90 8.36 14.25 12.60
N LYS A 91 7.34 15.12 12.54
CA LYS A 91 5.95 14.80 12.94
C LYS A 91 5.36 13.67 12.11
N LEU A 92 5.56 13.67 10.79
CA LEU A 92 5.12 12.59 9.91
C LEU A 92 5.79 11.27 10.28
N LYS A 93 7.10 11.28 10.50
CA LYS A 93 7.81 10.10 11.01
C LYS A 93 7.33 9.67 12.39
N GLN A 94 6.99 10.59 13.28
CA GLN A 94 6.41 10.26 14.59
C GLN A 94 5.00 9.69 14.46
N ILE A 95 4.19 10.14 13.50
CA ILE A 95 2.87 9.56 13.20
C ILE A 95 3.03 8.16 12.58
N GLU A 96 4.02 7.96 11.70
CA GLU A 96 4.32 6.65 11.09
C GLU A 96 5.02 5.66 12.04
N SER A 97 5.73 6.16 13.06
CA SER A 97 6.46 5.34 14.05
C SER A 97 5.74 5.21 15.39
N GLN A 98 4.69 6.00 15.63
CA GLN A 98 3.69 5.62 16.61
C GLN A 98 3.12 4.29 16.14
N PRO A 99 3.17 3.21 16.95
CA PRO A 99 2.29 2.09 16.71
C PRO A 99 0.92 2.72 16.64
N VAL A 100 0.26 2.59 15.48
CA VAL A 100 -1.14 2.99 15.31
C VAL A 100 -1.81 2.54 16.59
N LYS A 101 -2.29 3.47 17.42
CA LYS A 101 -2.95 3.11 18.68
C LYS A 101 -3.92 2.00 18.31
N ASP A 102 -3.85 0.91 19.06
CA ASP A 102 -4.63 -0.32 18.92
C ASP A 102 -6.16 -0.10 19.06
N ASP A 103 -6.69 1.07 18.70
CA ASP A 103 -8.12 1.31 18.49
C ASP A 103 -8.63 0.48 17.30
N TYR A 104 -7.75 -0.13 16.50
CA TYR A 104 -8.10 -1.04 15.42
C TYR A 104 -8.32 -2.50 15.85
N ASN A 105 -8.16 -2.81 17.15
CA ASN A 105 -8.62 -4.07 17.73
C ASN A 105 -10.14 -4.11 17.98
N ASP A 106 -10.88 -3.09 17.54
CA ASP A 106 -12.34 -3.00 17.68
C ASP A 106 -13.08 -3.95 16.73
N PHE A 107 -12.89 -5.27 16.90
CA PHE A 107 -13.90 -6.23 16.44
C PHE A 107 -15.14 -6.21 17.35
N GLY A 108 -15.10 -5.47 18.47
CA GLY A 108 -16.17 -5.39 19.45
C GLY A 108 -16.45 -3.96 19.91
N THR A 109 -17.72 -3.55 19.81
CA THR A 109 -18.40 -2.35 20.33
C THR A 109 -18.79 -1.24 19.33
N GLY A 110 -18.15 -1.11 18.16
CA GLY A 110 -18.65 -0.23 17.10
C GLY A 110 -19.99 -0.65 16.45
N ILE A 111 -20.82 0.32 16.03
CA ILE A 111 -22.01 0.08 15.20
C ILE A 111 -21.54 -0.30 13.78
N TRP A 112 -21.65 -1.59 13.45
CA TRP A 112 -21.35 -2.12 12.12
C TRP A 112 -22.62 -2.17 11.27
N HIS A 113 -22.55 -1.63 10.06
CA HIS A 113 -23.71 -1.56 9.15
C HIS A 113 -23.89 -2.84 8.34
N SER A 114 -22.81 -3.56 8.04
CA SER A 114 -22.87 -4.84 7.34
C SER A 114 -21.71 -5.76 7.69
N THR A 115 -21.93 -7.05 7.49
CA THR A 115 -20.91 -8.09 7.59
C THR A 115 -20.91 -8.93 6.31
N CYS A 116 -19.74 -9.14 5.73
CA CYS A 116 -19.52 -9.94 4.53
C CYS A 116 -18.53 -11.07 4.85
N LYS A 117 -18.92 -12.31 4.57
CA LYS A 117 -18.05 -13.47 4.70
C LYS A 117 -17.53 -13.87 3.33
N VAL A 118 -16.21 -13.98 3.20
CA VAL A 118 -15.51 -14.26 1.94
C VAL A 118 -14.66 -15.51 2.11
N HIS A 119 -14.77 -16.44 1.18
CA HIS A 119 -13.87 -17.58 1.06
C HIS A 119 -12.82 -17.32 0.02
N VAL A 120 -11.57 -17.59 0.37
CA VAL A 120 -10.44 -17.62 -0.54
C VAL A 120 -9.92 -19.05 -0.60
N LYS A 121 -9.74 -19.59 -1.79
CA LYS A 121 -9.09 -20.89 -1.99
C LYS A 121 -7.92 -20.77 -2.96
N VAL A 122 -6.94 -21.62 -2.72
CA VAL A 122 -5.78 -21.77 -3.60
C VAL A 122 -6.00 -22.97 -4.51
N GLU A 123 -5.88 -22.76 -5.83
CA GLU A 123 -5.97 -23.80 -6.85
C GLU A 123 -4.72 -23.85 -7.71
N GLY A 124 -4.35 -25.04 -8.17
CA GLY A 124 -3.27 -25.25 -9.14
C GLY A 124 -1.90 -25.58 -8.53
N PRO A 125 -0.92 -25.93 -9.39
CA PRO A 125 0.41 -26.33 -8.96
C PRO A 125 1.22 -25.14 -8.41
N LEU A 126 2.24 -25.41 -7.58
CA LEU A 126 3.12 -24.40 -6.94
C LEU A 126 3.67 -23.31 -7.88
N LYS A 127 3.96 -23.65 -9.15
CA LYS A 127 4.46 -22.70 -10.16
C LYS A 127 3.36 -21.91 -10.89
N GLY A 128 2.09 -22.09 -10.52
CA GLY A 128 0.91 -21.51 -11.17
C GLY A 128 -0.29 -21.38 -10.24
N LEU A 129 -0.04 -21.03 -8.97
CA LEU A 129 -1.09 -20.87 -7.96
C LEU A 129 -2.09 -19.79 -8.37
N LYS A 130 -3.34 -20.19 -8.50
CA LYS A 130 -4.48 -19.31 -8.71
C LYS A 130 -5.18 -19.12 -7.39
N LEU A 131 -5.37 -17.87 -7.00
CA LEU A 131 -6.22 -17.54 -5.87
C LEU A 131 -7.59 -17.13 -6.38
N LEU A 132 -8.60 -17.82 -5.85
CA LEU A 132 -10.00 -17.54 -6.13
C LEU A 132 -10.68 -17.06 -4.86
N LYS A 133 -11.55 -16.04 -4.97
CA LYS A 133 -12.44 -15.58 -3.90
C LYS A 133 -13.90 -15.75 -4.28
N SER A 134 -14.74 -16.05 -3.30
CA SER A 134 -16.19 -16.08 -3.41
C SER A 134 -16.79 -15.42 -2.17
N ILE A 135 -17.83 -14.61 -2.35
CA ILE A 135 -18.63 -14.10 -1.23
C ILE A 135 -19.61 -15.20 -0.82
N GLU A 136 -19.54 -15.66 0.42
CA GLU A 136 -20.47 -16.65 0.97
C GLU A 136 -21.78 -16.00 1.40
N SER A 137 -21.69 -14.88 2.11
CA SER A 137 -22.86 -14.20 2.65
C SER A 137 -22.59 -12.73 2.91
N VAL A 138 -23.66 -11.94 2.84
CA VAL A 138 -23.67 -10.51 3.17
C VAL A 138 -24.90 -10.23 4.03
N THR A 139 -24.70 -9.72 5.24
CA THR A 139 -25.74 -9.19 6.12
C THR A 139 -25.79 -7.66 6.00
N GLY A 140 -26.87 -7.02 6.46
CA GLY A 140 -26.97 -5.55 6.37
C GLY A 140 -27.14 -5.02 4.94
N LYS A 141 -27.65 -5.85 4.01
CA LYS A 141 -27.79 -5.49 2.60
C LYS A 141 -28.58 -4.20 2.36
N LYS A 142 -29.63 -3.96 3.16
CA LYS A 142 -30.45 -2.74 3.09
C LYS A 142 -29.66 -1.49 3.47
N GLU A 143 -28.79 -1.57 4.47
CA GLU A 143 -27.91 -0.46 4.85
C GLU A 143 -26.86 -0.20 3.77
N CYS A 144 -26.22 -1.25 3.24
CA CYS A 144 -25.31 -1.11 2.10
C CYS A 144 -26.00 -0.43 0.90
N ALA A 145 -27.22 -0.86 0.56
CA ALA A 145 -28.03 -0.28 -0.51
C ALA A 145 -28.26 1.22 -0.27
N LYS A 146 -28.69 1.59 0.95
CA LYS A 146 -28.92 2.98 1.35
C LYS A 146 -27.66 3.85 1.21
N TYR A 147 -26.53 3.40 1.75
CA TYR A 147 -25.29 4.18 1.73
C TYR A 147 -24.61 4.24 0.36
N LEU A 148 -24.81 3.24 -0.50
CA LEU A 148 -24.19 3.19 -1.83
C LEU A 148 -25.12 3.69 -2.94
N GLY A 149 -26.39 3.96 -2.66
CA GLY A 149 -27.35 4.49 -3.63
C GLY A 149 -27.89 3.45 -4.61
N TYR A 150 -27.65 2.16 -4.36
CA TYR A 150 -28.14 1.05 -5.18
C TYR A 150 -29.36 0.40 -4.51
N SER A 151 -30.17 -0.30 -5.31
CA SER A 151 -31.14 -1.24 -4.73
C SER A 151 -30.44 -2.52 -4.25
N SER A 152 -31.05 -3.23 -3.30
CA SER A 152 -30.51 -4.51 -2.80
C SER A 152 -30.30 -5.55 -3.91
N SER A 153 -31.18 -5.58 -4.92
CA SER A 153 -31.07 -6.52 -6.05
C SER A 153 -29.95 -6.16 -7.03
N GLU A 154 -29.65 -4.87 -7.21
CA GLU A 154 -28.47 -4.42 -7.96
C GLU A 154 -27.19 -4.84 -7.23
N LEU A 155 -27.13 -4.62 -5.91
CA LEU A 155 -25.97 -5.03 -5.11
C LEU A 155 -25.79 -6.54 -5.08
N GLU A 156 -26.86 -7.33 -5.03
CA GLU A 156 -26.76 -8.79 -5.08
C GLU A 156 -26.12 -9.30 -6.36
N LYS A 157 -26.40 -8.67 -7.51
CA LYS A 157 -25.72 -8.97 -8.78
C LYS A 157 -24.23 -8.60 -8.76
N ILE A 158 -23.86 -7.58 -7.99
CA ILE A 158 -22.46 -7.13 -7.87
C ILE A 158 -21.69 -7.97 -6.84
N TRP A 159 -22.35 -8.37 -5.74
CA TRP A 159 -21.78 -9.29 -4.76
C TRP A 159 -21.63 -10.70 -5.33
N ASP A 160 -22.48 -11.10 -6.27
CA ASP A 160 -22.39 -12.36 -6.99
C ASP A 160 -22.12 -13.56 -6.06
N ILE A 161 -22.97 -13.67 -5.04
CA ILE A 161 -22.79 -14.56 -3.89
C ILE A 161 -22.73 -16.02 -4.35
N GLY A 162 -21.73 -16.76 -3.84
CA GLY A 162 -21.50 -18.18 -4.12
C GLY A 162 -20.57 -18.44 -5.30
N ASN A 163 -20.31 -17.45 -6.16
CA ASN A 163 -19.50 -17.64 -7.36
C ASN A 163 -18.01 -17.33 -7.11
N TYR A 164 -17.13 -18.22 -7.56
CA TYR A 164 -15.69 -18.04 -7.44
C TYR A 164 -15.14 -17.20 -8.59
N HIS A 165 -14.42 -16.15 -8.22
CA HIS A 165 -13.73 -15.25 -9.14
C HIS A 165 -12.24 -15.21 -8.83
N GLY A 166 -11.42 -14.87 -9.82
CA GLY A 166 -10.04 -14.48 -9.53
C GLY A 166 -10.00 -13.28 -8.58
N LEU A 167 -8.96 -13.17 -7.75
CA LEU A 167 -8.84 -12.10 -6.74
C LEU A 167 -8.97 -10.67 -7.28
N LYS A 168 -8.73 -10.46 -8.59
CA LYS A 168 -8.82 -9.16 -9.29
C LYS A 168 -9.96 -9.05 -10.30
N LYS A 169 -10.90 -10.01 -10.26
CA LYS A 169 -11.96 -10.15 -11.27
C LYS A 169 -13.35 -10.13 -10.67
N HIS A 170 -13.45 -10.01 -9.35
CA HIS A 170 -14.74 -10.09 -8.68
C HIS A 170 -15.53 -8.79 -8.93
N PRO A 171 -16.84 -8.84 -9.27
CA PRO A 171 -17.59 -7.64 -9.65
C PRO A 171 -17.64 -6.55 -8.57
N VAL A 172 -17.55 -6.94 -7.28
CA VAL A 172 -17.40 -6.02 -6.13
C VAL A 172 -16.29 -4.96 -6.29
N GLU A 173 -15.26 -5.23 -7.10
CA GLU A 173 -14.19 -4.23 -7.36
C GLU A 173 -14.72 -2.98 -8.06
N LYS A 174 -15.86 -3.06 -8.75
CA LYS A 174 -16.54 -1.91 -9.35
C LYS A 174 -17.09 -0.93 -8.30
N LEU A 175 -17.31 -1.38 -7.07
CA LEU A 175 -17.78 -0.52 -5.99
C LEU A 175 -16.64 0.19 -5.28
N VAL A 176 -15.39 -0.22 -5.47
CA VAL A 176 -14.26 0.32 -4.71
C VAL A 176 -13.55 1.40 -5.53
N SER A 177 -13.27 2.54 -4.90
CA SER A 177 -12.50 3.61 -5.55
C SER A 177 -11.10 3.14 -5.95
N ASN A 178 -10.56 3.72 -7.03
CA ASN A 178 -9.22 3.39 -7.52
C ASN A 178 -8.11 3.62 -6.48
N THR A 179 -8.27 4.64 -5.64
CA THR A 179 -7.34 4.94 -4.53
C THR A 179 -7.32 3.82 -3.50
N SER A 180 -8.49 3.25 -3.19
CA SER A 180 -8.64 2.16 -2.22
C SER A 180 -8.25 0.78 -2.77
N MET A 181 -8.17 0.63 -4.09
CA MET A 181 -7.69 -0.62 -4.71
C MET A 181 -6.25 -0.97 -4.32
N VAL A 182 -5.45 0.01 -3.91
CA VAL A 182 -4.10 -0.24 -3.37
C VAL A 182 -4.19 -1.07 -2.07
N SER A 183 -5.09 -0.71 -1.16
CA SER A 183 -5.31 -1.44 0.10
C SER A 183 -5.75 -2.88 -0.14
N PHE A 184 -6.65 -3.11 -1.11
CA PHE A 184 -7.05 -4.46 -1.51
C PHE A 184 -5.89 -5.27 -2.09
N ARG A 185 -5.02 -4.66 -2.90
CA ARG A 185 -3.83 -5.33 -3.46
C ARG A 185 -2.80 -5.68 -2.37
N THR A 186 -2.64 -4.82 -1.37
CA THR A 186 -1.78 -5.09 -0.22
C THR A 186 -2.30 -6.29 0.58
N ALA A 187 -3.61 -6.34 0.85
CA ALA A 187 -4.25 -7.49 1.48
C ALA A 187 -4.10 -8.77 0.62
N GLU A 188 -4.24 -8.66 -0.70
CA GLU A 188 -4.05 -9.77 -1.66
C GLU A 188 -2.64 -10.37 -1.55
N ASN A 189 -1.62 -9.51 -1.52
CA ASN A 189 -0.23 -9.93 -1.42
C ASN A 189 0.08 -10.53 -0.04
N CYS A 190 -0.52 -9.99 1.02
CA CYS A 190 -0.42 -10.57 2.36
C CYS A 190 -0.99 -12.00 2.38
N ILE A 191 -2.19 -12.22 1.84
CA ILE A 191 -2.78 -13.55 1.73
C ILE A 191 -1.89 -14.49 0.91
N LYS A 192 -1.38 -14.05 -0.25
CA LYS A 192 -0.42 -14.84 -1.05
C LYS A 192 0.80 -15.25 -0.24
N HIS A 193 1.37 -14.30 0.50
CA HIS A 193 2.56 -14.54 1.29
C HIS A 193 2.29 -15.53 2.43
N LEU A 194 1.20 -15.33 3.17
CA LEU A 194 0.75 -16.25 4.22
C LEU A 194 0.48 -17.66 3.68
N CYS A 195 -0.15 -17.79 2.51
CA CYS A 195 -0.32 -19.07 1.84
C CYS A 195 1.02 -19.70 1.43
N SER A 196 2.00 -18.89 1.01
CA SER A 196 3.32 -19.37 0.55
C SER A 196 4.27 -19.78 1.67
N LEU A 197 4.15 -19.17 2.86
CA LEU A 197 4.99 -19.45 4.03
C LEU A 197 4.71 -20.81 4.69
N GLY A 198 3.76 -21.58 4.15
CA GLY A 198 3.32 -22.84 4.73
C GLY A 198 2.29 -22.57 5.82
N PHE A 199 1.05 -22.98 5.52
CA PHE A 199 -0.14 -22.80 6.34
C PHE A 199 -0.02 -23.30 7.79
N ASN A 200 1.01 -24.09 8.12
CA ASN A 200 1.23 -24.71 9.42
C ASN A 200 1.59 -23.74 10.56
N ILE A 201 2.02 -22.50 10.28
CA ILE A 201 2.39 -21.54 11.33
C ILE A 201 1.17 -20.73 11.84
N PHE A 202 0.12 -20.59 11.01
CA PHE A 202 -1.02 -19.72 11.29
C PHE A 202 -2.38 -20.43 11.29
N THR A 203 -2.41 -21.77 11.29
CA THR A 203 -3.68 -22.51 11.29
C THR A 203 -4.54 -22.15 12.50
N GLY A 204 -5.73 -21.61 12.25
CA GLY A 204 -6.81 -21.48 13.23
C GLY A 204 -6.81 -20.24 14.12
N LYS A 205 -5.77 -19.38 14.10
CA LYS A 205 -5.81 -18.09 14.82
C LYS A 205 -6.27 -16.98 13.88
N PRO A 206 -7.34 -16.22 14.23
CA PRO A 206 -7.78 -15.07 13.44
C PRO A 206 -6.70 -13.99 13.41
N ILE A 207 -6.39 -13.48 12.22
CA ILE A 207 -5.52 -12.32 12.00
C ILE A 207 -6.44 -11.10 11.80
N PRO A 208 -6.44 -10.13 12.72
CA PRO A 208 -7.20 -8.90 12.53
C PRO A 208 -6.52 -8.03 11.47
N LEU A 209 -7.32 -7.45 10.59
CA LEU A 209 -6.93 -6.51 9.55
C LEU A 209 -7.91 -5.34 9.63
N SER A 210 -7.43 -4.10 9.61
CA SER A 210 -8.29 -2.94 9.46
C SER A 210 -7.80 -2.06 8.32
N PHE A 211 -8.73 -1.56 7.53
CA PHE A 211 -8.45 -0.74 6.37
C PHE A 211 -9.56 0.28 6.17
N ILE A 212 -9.15 1.53 5.93
CA ILE A 212 -10.03 2.59 5.46
C ILE A 212 -10.07 2.49 3.94
N ILE A 213 -11.27 2.48 3.39
CA ILE A 213 -11.51 2.51 1.96
C ILE A 213 -12.61 3.52 1.65
N SER A 214 -12.69 3.93 0.38
CA SER A 214 -13.81 4.67 -0.14
C SER A 214 -14.52 3.81 -1.17
N TYR A 215 -15.81 3.57 -0.96
CA TYR A 215 -16.68 3.01 -1.97
C TYR A 215 -17.15 4.10 -2.93
N ILE A 216 -17.58 3.71 -4.13
CA ILE A 216 -18.18 4.57 -5.16
C ILE A 216 -19.71 4.43 -5.04
N HIS A 217 -20.37 5.52 -4.70
CA HIS A 217 -21.82 5.63 -4.72
C HIS A 217 -22.35 5.54 -6.16
N LYS A 218 -23.63 5.19 -6.34
CA LYS A 218 -24.26 5.04 -7.66
C LYS A 218 -24.19 6.31 -8.52
N ASP A 219 -24.18 7.49 -7.90
CA ASP A 219 -24.02 8.78 -8.58
C ASP A 219 -22.56 9.16 -8.92
N GLY A 220 -21.60 8.32 -8.52
CA GLY A 220 -20.16 8.54 -8.74
C GLY A 220 -19.43 9.25 -7.59
N SER A 221 -20.13 9.72 -6.56
CA SER A 221 -19.50 10.27 -5.35
C SER A 221 -18.80 9.19 -4.52
N THR A 222 -17.92 9.59 -3.61
CA THR A 222 -17.17 8.68 -2.74
C THR A 222 -17.80 8.57 -1.35
N VAL A 223 -17.88 7.35 -0.83
CA VAL A 223 -18.38 7.05 0.52
C VAL A 223 -17.24 6.51 1.36
N ASN A 224 -16.74 7.32 2.29
CA ASN A 224 -15.68 6.93 3.22
C ASN A 224 -16.18 5.86 4.18
N THR A 225 -15.40 4.79 4.29
CA THR A 225 -15.82 3.53 4.91
C THR A 225 -14.66 2.86 5.62
N MET A 226 -14.88 2.41 6.85
CA MET A 226 -13.93 1.55 7.55
C MET A 226 -14.35 0.11 7.39
N LEU A 227 -13.37 -0.72 7.06
CA LEU A 227 -13.49 -2.16 7.05
C LEU A 227 -12.63 -2.73 8.18
N SER A 228 -13.25 -3.55 9.02
CA SER A 228 -12.55 -4.41 9.98
C SER A 228 -12.73 -5.84 9.54
N ALA A 229 -11.63 -6.54 9.26
CA ALA A 229 -11.65 -7.90 8.76
C ALA A 229 -10.90 -8.86 9.67
N GLN A 230 -11.44 -10.07 9.80
CA GLN A 230 -10.77 -11.19 10.45
C GLN A 230 -10.44 -12.25 9.42
N LEU A 231 -9.16 -12.51 9.22
CA LEU A 231 -8.65 -13.54 8.33
C LEU A 231 -8.32 -14.80 9.14
N THR A 232 -9.00 -15.90 8.85
CA THR A 232 -8.68 -17.21 9.40
C THR A 232 -8.18 -18.12 8.30
N VAL A 233 -7.01 -18.71 8.50
CA VAL A 233 -6.34 -19.54 7.50
C VAL A 233 -6.41 -21.02 7.91
N HIS A 234 -6.87 -21.88 7.00
CA HIS A 234 -7.01 -23.32 7.20
C HIS A 234 -6.53 -24.10 5.95
N GLY A 235 -5.38 -24.74 6.04
CA GLY A 235 -4.93 -25.71 5.02
C GLY A 235 -4.57 -25.09 3.66
N THR A 236 -5.49 -25.05 2.70
CA THR A 236 -5.30 -24.36 1.41
C THR A 236 -6.39 -23.31 1.15
N THR A 237 -7.10 -22.97 2.23
CA THR A 237 -8.24 -22.06 2.22
C THR A 237 -8.03 -20.98 3.27
N ALA A 238 -8.66 -19.84 3.05
CA ALA A 238 -8.76 -18.78 4.02
C ALA A 238 -10.19 -18.24 4.03
N THR A 239 -10.70 -17.93 5.22
CA THR A 239 -11.98 -17.26 5.41
C THR A 239 -11.70 -15.86 5.90
N LEU A 240 -12.33 -14.87 5.28
CA LEU A 240 -12.26 -13.47 5.67
C LEU A 240 -13.66 -13.02 6.09
N ILE A 241 -13.81 -12.57 7.34
CA ILE A 241 -15.05 -11.94 7.83
C ILE A 241 -14.81 -10.44 7.86
N ILE A 242 -15.45 -9.69 6.96
CA ILE A 242 -15.32 -8.24 6.83
C ILE A 242 -16.56 -7.59 7.43
N LYS A 243 -16.38 -6.71 8.40
CA LYS A 243 -17.40 -5.80 8.91
C LYS A 243 -17.20 -4.42 8.30
N THR A 244 -18.28 -3.75 7.94
CA THR A 244 -18.27 -2.47 7.23
C THR A 244 -18.98 -1.40 8.04
N ARG A 245 -18.35 -0.23 8.17
CA ARG A 245 -18.95 0.98 8.74
C ARG A 245 -18.83 2.14 7.76
N PHE A 246 -19.97 2.58 7.22
CA PHE A 246 -20.07 3.75 6.33
C PHE A 246 -20.13 5.07 7.11
N GLY A 247 -19.85 6.17 6.40
CA GLY A 247 -20.10 7.53 6.89
C GLY A 247 -19.12 7.96 7.95
N ILE A 248 -17.84 7.64 7.75
CA ILE A 248 -16.78 8.08 8.66
C ILE A 248 -16.36 9.46 8.22
N GLU A 249 -16.50 10.43 9.12
CA GLU A 249 -15.99 11.78 8.92
C GLU A 249 -14.46 11.74 8.87
N ASP A 250 -13.87 12.43 7.91
CA ASP A 250 -12.42 12.63 7.86
C ASP A 250 -12.05 13.45 9.09
N GLY A 251 -11.48 12.77 10.10
CA GLY A 251 -10.95 13.40 11.32
C GLY A 251 -9.69 14.19 11.08
#